data_AF-A0A8J4D9X2-F1
#
_entry.id   AF-A0A8J4D9X2-F1
#
_cell.length_a   1.000
_cell.length_b   1.000
_cell.length_c   1.000
_cell.angle_alpha   90.00
_cell.angle_beta   90.00
_cell.angle_gamma   90.00
#
_symmetry.space_group_name_H-M   'P 1'
#
loop_
_entity.id
_entity.type
_entity.pdbx_description
1 polymer ?
#
loop_
_entity_poly.entity_id
_entity_poly.type
_entity_poly.pdbx_seq_one_letter_code
_entity_poly.pdbx_strand_id
1 'polypeptide(L)'
;RSFGGSANPASTPFASPAVVVRHGVVEGDNGRETGAAAGSPSGAAPGGCLLHSAGTPNVQPQPSVFTEPPIWREVHRFLRNPAKPVILAMSRPDAKKNVATLIKAYGSSAVLRDLANLVLVLGNRDAIDSMASGSARVMEGVLKLVDAYDLYGSVAYPKRHSQSEISDIYHLAAATRGVFVNVALQEPFGLTLIEAAAHGVPIVATCHGGPVDIVATLRNGVIAEPGDAGAIATAITEIITRPELWDTFSNNGRNNILAYSW
;
A
#
# COMPACT_ATOMS: atom_id res chain seq x y z
N ARG A 1 -48.90 -13.55 -29.24
CA ARG A 1 -48.98 -14.69 -28.30
C ARG A 1 -47.87 -15.64 -28.72
N SER A 2 -46.85 -16.03 -27.96
CA SER A 2 -46.50 -15.91 -26.54
C SER A 2 -45.00 -16.19 -26.43
N PHE A 3 -44.31 -15.44 -25.57
CA PHE A 3 -42.91 -15.62 -25.18
C PHE A 3 -42.75 -16.87 -24.29
N GLY A 4 -41.66 -17.63 -24.50
CA GLY A 4 -41.17 -18.63 -23.54
C GLY A 4 -40.04 -18.04 -22.71
N GLY A 5 -40.25 -17.91 -21.41
CA GLY A 5 -39.29 -17.38 -20.44
C GLY A 5 -38.37 -18.47 -19.88
N SER A 6 -37.11 -18.10 -19.66
CA SER A 6 -36.16 -18.82 -18.81
C SER A 6 -35.59 -17.82 -17.81
N ALA A 7 -35.83 -18.07 -16.53
CA ALA A 7 -35.46 -17.24 -15.40
C ALA A 7 -33.94 -17.21 -15.18
N ASN A 8 -33.43 -16.04 -14.81
CA ASN A 8 -32.04 -15.80 -14.40
C ASN A 8 -31.99 -15.78 -12.86
N PRO A 9 -31.15 -16.58 -12.17
CA PRO A 9 -31.06 -16.51 -10.72
C PRO A 9 -30.27 -15.28 -10.26
N ALA A 10 -30.81 -14.65 -9.22
CA ALA A 10 -30.36 -13.39 -8.63
C ALA A 10 -28.88 -13.39 -8.19
N SER A 11 -28.15 -12.36 -8.61
CA SER A 11 -26.89 -11.96 -8.00
C SER A 11 -27.17 -11.10 -6.76
N THR A 12 -26.83 -11.61 -5.58
CA THR A 12 -26.80 -10.82 -4.34
C THR A 12 -25.67 -9.79 -4.40
N PRO A 13 -25.92 -8.51 -4.07
CA PRO A 13 -24.84 -7.53 -3.95
C PRO A 13 -24.07 -7.77 -2.65
N PHE A 14 -22.74 -7.87 -2.75
CA PHE A 14 -21.84 -7.79 -1.62
C PHE A 14 -21.93 -6.37 -1.02
N ALA A 15 -22.55 -6.26 0.16
CA ALA A 15 -22.46 -5.05 0.97
C ALA A 15 -21.03 -4.94 1.50
N SER A 16 -20.29 -3.92 1.06
CA SER A 16 -19.02 -3.55 1.69
C SER A 16 -19.31 -2.90 3.05
N PRO A 17 -18.57 -3.21 4.13
CA PRO A 17 -18.78 -2.53 5.40
C PRO A 17 -18.39 -1.05 5.26
N ALA A 18 -19.18 -0.16 5.85
CA ALA A 18 -18.94 1.27 5.83
C ALA A 18 -17.73 1.61 6.72
N VAL A 19 -16.72 2.27 6.16
CA VAL A 19 -15.60 2.83 6.93
C VAL A 19 -16.03 4.20 7.48
N VAL A 20 -15.93 4.39 8.79
CA VAL A 20 -16.33 5.64 9.46
C VAL A 20 -15.13 6.56 9.59
N VAL A 21 -15.21 7.74 8.97
CA VAL A 21 -14.21 8.81 9.14
C VAL A 21 -14.58 9.62 10.39
N ARG A 22 -13.70 9.63 11.40
CA ARG A 22 -13.88 10.48 12.58
C ARG A 22 -13.25 11.86 12.34
N HIS A 23 -14.06 12.89 12.11
CA HIS A 23 -13.59 14.28 12.14
C HIS A 23 -13.41 14.75 13.59
N GLY A 24 -12.16 14.96 14.00
CA GLY A 24 -11.83 15.61 15.27
C GLY A 24 -11.76 17.13 15.13
N VAL A 25 -12.61 17.85 15.85
CA VAL A 25 -12.51 19.29 16.07
C VAL A 25 -11.43 19.54 17.13
N VAL A 26 -10.44 20.38 16.82
CA VAL A 26 -9.45 20.86 17.79
C VAL A 26 -9.95 22.19 18.33
N GLU A 27 -10.51 22.19 19.54
CA GLU A 27 -10.60 23.40 20.36
C GLU A 27 -9.43 23.42 21.33
N GLY A 28 -8.67 24.52 21.28
CA GLY A 28 -7.53 24.76 22.14
C GLY A 28 -7.99 25.23 23.52
N ASP A 29 -7.24 24.83 24.54
CA ASP A 29 -7.30 25.48 25.84
C ASP A 29 -5.88 25.77 26.34
N ASN A 30 -5.64 27.03 26.66
CA ASN A 30 -4.40 27.59 27.18
C ASN A 30 -4.60 27.79 28.69
N GLY A 31 -3.99 26.93 29.51
CA GLY A 31 -3.96 27.10 30.97
C GLY A 31 -2.54 26.91 31.51
N ARG A 32 -1.95 28.00 32.00
CA ARG A 32 -0.68 28.06 32.76
C ARG A 32 -0.87 27.64 34.23
N GLU A 33 0.29 27.48 34.89
CA GLU A 33 0.60 27.53 36.35
C GLU A 33 0.97 26.18 36.99
N THR A 34 2.27 25.88 37.15
CA THR A 34 3.19 26.16 38.29
C THR A 34 2.87 25.42 39.59
N GLY A 35 3.86 24.71 40.16
CA GLY A 35 3.83 24.32 41.58
C GLY A 35 4.70 23.10 41.90
N ALA A 36 5.60 23.24 42.86
CA ALA A 36 6.71 22.34 43.13
C ALA A 36 6.46 21.25 44.21
N ALA A 37 7.36 20.27 44.19
CA ALA A 37 8.03 19.60 45.32
C ALA A 37 7.26 18.66 46.29
N ALA A 38 7.71 17.39 46.22
CA ALA A 38 8.28 16.54 47.28
C ALA A 38 7.57 16.33 48.63
N GLY A 39 7.35 15.05 48.96
CA GLY A 39 7.16 14.57 50.33
C GLY A 39 6.89 13.06 50.40
N SER A 40 7.90 12.26 50.74
CA SER A 40 7.73 10.92 51.33
C SER A 40 7.81 11.05 52.86
N PRO A 41 7.19 10.16 53.65
CA PRO A 41 7.98 9.02 54.14
C PRO A 41 7.21 7.70 54.44
N SER A 42 7.96 6.58 54.31
CA SER A 42 8.08 5.41 55.21
C SER A 42 6.86 4.79 55.92
N GLY A 43 6.70 3.45 55.79
CA GLY A 43 6.16 2.62 56.88
C GLY A 43 5.66 1.20 56.54
N ALA A 44 6.52 0.20 56.81
CA ALA A 44 6.23 -1.17 57.31
C ALA A 44 5.38 -2.19 56.52
N ALA A 45 6.00 -3.35 56.23
CA ALA A 45 5.37 -4.64 55.92
C ALA A 45 5.00 -5.40 57.23
N PRO A 46 4.10 -6.40 57.19
CA PRO A 46 4.58 -7.79 57.04
C PRO A 46 3.63 -8.74 56.29
N GLY A 47 4.15 -9.89 55.84
CA GLY A 47 3.32 -11.04 55.42
C GLY A 47 3.92 -11.85 54.28
N GLY A 48 4.94 -12.67 54.57
CA GLY A 48 5.56 -13.55 53.61
C GLY A 48 4.65 -14.72 53.18
N CYS A 49 4.44 -14.85 51.88
CA CYS A 49 3.92 -16.06 51.25
C CYS A 49 5.04 -16.60 50.32
N LEU A 50 5.62 -17.75 50.68
CA LEU A 50 6.66 -18.41 49.92
C LEU A 50 6.05 -19.10 48.68
N LEU A 51 6.03 -18.38 47.56
CA LEU A 51 5.80 -18.99 46.24
C LEU A 51 7.12 -19.56 45.73
N HIS A 52 7.17 -20.88 45.57
CA HIS A 52 8.27 -21.57 44.89
C HIS A 52 8.32 -21.07 43.44
N SER A 53 9.40 -20.38 43.05
CA SER A 53 9.63 -20.01 41.65
C SER A 53 10.01 -21.27 40.87
N ALA A 54 9.06 -21.84 40.12
CA ALA A 54 9.39 -22.73 39.03
C ALA A 54 10.16 -21.90 37.99
N GLY A 55 11.45 -22.19 37.83
CA GLY A 55 12.30 -21.54 36.85
C GLY A 55 11.70 -21.71 35.46
N THR A 56 11.35 -20.60 34.82
CA THR A 56 11.02 -20.60 33.40
C THR A 56 12.27 -21.01 32.63
N PRO A 57 12.20 -22.01 31.74
CA PRO A 57 13.36 -22.35 30.92
C PRO A 57 13.76 -21.11 30.12
N ASN A 58 15.03 -20.75 30.21
CA ASN A 58 15.64 -19.65 29.48
C ASN A 58 15.64 -20.01 27.98
N VAL A 59 14.55 -19.67 27.28
CA VAL A 59 14.47 -19.77 25.83
C VAL A 59 15.25 -18.59 25.26
N GLN A 60 16.52 -18.82 24.93
CA GLN A 60 17.28 -17.87 24.11
C GLN A 60 16.51 -17.65 22.79
N PRO A 61 16.16 -16.41 22.41
CA PRO A 61 15.51 -16.15 21.14
C PRO A 61 16.48 -16.56 20.02
N GLN A 62 16.15 -17.65 19.34
CA GLN A 62 16.87 -18.05 18.14
C GLN A 62 16.65 -16.96 17.09
N PRO A 63 17.70 -16.48 16.41
CA PRO A 63 17.52 -15.50 15.33
C PRO A 63 16.60 -16.12 14.28
N SER A 64 15.43 -15.52 14.07
CA SER A 64 14.50 -15.97 13.04
C SER A 64 15.18 -15.82 11.69
N VAL A 65 15.39 -16.94 11.00
CA VAL A 65 15.85 -16.92 9.62
C VAL A 65 14.73 -16.30 8.80
N PHE A 66 14.95 -15.08 8.29
CA PHE A 66 14.01 -14.45 7.38
C PHE A 66 13.83 -15.36 6.17
N THR A 67 12.62 -15.91 6.02
CA THR A 67 12.26 -16.73 4.88
C THR A 67 11.49 -15.85 3.91
N GLU A 68 12.06 -15.65 2.72
CA GLU A 68 11.45 -14.81 1.70
C GLU A 68 10.05 -15.32 1.32
N PRO A 69 9.00 -14.46 1.39
CA PRO A 69 7.65 -14.85 1.02
C PRO A 69 7.54 -15.34 -0.43
N PRO A 70 6.69 -16.34 -0.73
CA PRO A 70 6.57 -16.89 -2.10
C PRO A 70 6.29 -15.83 -3.17
N ILE A 71 5.43 -14.84 -2.87
CA ILE A 71 5.12 -13.74 -3.79
C ILE A 71 6.33 -12.86 -4.12
N TRP A 72 7.30 -12.70 -3.22
CA TRP A 72 8.54 -11.94 -3.52
C TRP A 72 9.34 -12.66 -4.60
N ARG A 73 9.43 -14.00 -4.54
CA ARG A 73 10.09 -14.80 -5.59
C ARG A 73 9.36 -14.72 -6.94
N GLU A 74 8.03 -14.66 -6.93
CA GLU A 74 7.23 -14.44 -8.15
C GLU A 74 7.49 -13.06 -8.76
N VAL A 75 7.75 -12.03 -7.95
CA VAL A 75 8.12 -10.68 -8.41
C VAL A 75 9.58 -10.65 -8.90
N HIS A 76 10.52 -11.17 -8.11
CA HIS A 76 11.95 -11.07 -8.37
C HIS A 76 12.41 -11.75 -9.67
N ARG A 77 11.71 -12.78 -10.16
CA ARG A 77 12.03 -13.40 -11.46
C ARG A 77 11.96 -12.44 -12.65
N PHE A 78 11.22 -11.34 -12.53
CA PHE A 78 11.10 -10.33 -13.59
C PHE A 78 12.22 -9.29 -13.54
N LEU A 79 12.92 -9.18 -12.41
CA LEU A 79 13.75 -8.03 -12.08
C LEU A 79 15.23 -8.40 -12.15
N ARG A 80 16.00 -7.60 -12.90
CA ARG A 80 17.46 -7.75 -13.00
C ARG A 80 18.15 -7.36 -11.69
N ASN A 81 17.61 -6.36 -10.99
CA ASN A 81 18.08 -5.95 -9.67
C ASN A 81 16.90 -5.79 -8.71
N PRO A 82 16.51 -6.85 -7.97
CA PRO A 82 15.38 -6.81 -7.04
C PRO A 82 15.63 -5.94 -5.79
N ALA A 83 16.86 -5.51 -5.53
CA ALA A 83 17.18 -4.68 -4.36
C ALA A 83 16.77 -3.20 -4.52
N LYS A 84 16.44 -2.75 -5.74
CA LYS A 84 15.96 -1.38 -5.95
C LYS A 84 14.59 -1.17 -5.28
N PRO A 85 14.29 0.06 -4.81
CA PRO A 85 12.96 0.48 -4.40
C PRO A 85 11.86 0.03 -5.35
N VAL A 86 10.73 -0.40 -4.78
CA VAL A 86 9.57 -0.83 -5.57
C VAL A 86 8.55 0.29 -5.69
N ILE A 87 8.22 0.67 -6.92
CA ILE A 87 7.01 1.41 -7.27
C ILE A 87 5.90 0.39 -7.41
N LEU A 88 5.04 0.27 -6.41
CA LEU A 88 3.97 -0.73 -6.34
C LEU A 88 2.64 -0.13 -6.82
N ALA A 89 1.99 -0.79 -7.77
CA ALA A 89 0.58 -0.59 -8.06
C ALA A 89 -0.17 -1.90 -7.96
N MET A 90 -1.29 -1.91 -7.23
CA MET A 90 -2.13 -3.10 -7.02
C MET A 90 -3.59 -2.78 -7.30
N SER A 91 -4.18 -3.47 -8.27
CA SER A 91 -5.58 -3.30 -8.64
C SER A 91 -6.08 -4.45 -9.51
N ARG A 92 -7.37 -4.44 -9.87
CA ARG A 92 -7.84 -5.21 -11.03
C ARG A 92 -7.31 -4.58 -12.33
N PRO A 93 -7.13 -5.36 -13.40
CA PRO A 93 -6.82 -4.83 -14.73
C PRO A 93 -8.09 -4.21 -15.33
N ASP A 94 -8.38 -2.98 -14.93
CA ASP A 94 -9.53 -2.19 -15.39
C ASP A 94 -9.04 -0.85 -15.92
N ALA A 95 -9.62 -0.37 -17.02
CA ALA A 95 -9.20 0.87 -17.68
C ALA A 95 -9.29 2.10 -16.74
N LYS A 96 -10.26 2.12 -15.82
CA LYS A 96 -10.44 3.20 -14.84
C LYS A 96 -9.28 3.29 -13.85
N LYS A 97 -8.55 2.19 -13.63
CA LYS A 97 -7.36 2.16 -12.76
C LYS A 97 -6.13 2.78 -13.43
N ASN A 98 -6.19 3.08 -14.73
CA ASN A 98 -5.22 3.92 -15.43
C ASN A 98 -3.75 3.48 -15.30
N VAL A 99 -3.53 2.16 -15.19
CA VAL A 99 -2.17 1.58 -15.04
C VAL A 99 -1.27 1.96 -16.21
N ALA A 100 -1.84 2.14 -17.41
CA ALA A 100 -1.10 2.56 -18.59
C ALA A 100 -0.36 3.90 -18.41
N THR A 101 -0.94 4.87 -17.70
CA THR A 101 -0.29 6.18 -17.49
C THR A 101 0.87 6.07 -16.50
N LEU A 102 0.76 5.22 -15.48
CA LEU A 102 1.89 4.89 -14.60
C LEU A 102 3.04 4.24 -15.37
N ILE A 103 2.75 3.30 -16.28
CA ILE A 103 3.80 2.68 -17.11
C ILE A 103 4.45 3.72 -18.03
N LYS A 104 3.68 4.65 -18.61
CA LYS A 104 4.23 5.76 -19.42
C LYS A 104 5.11 6.69 -18.59
N ALA A 105 4.70 7.03 -17.37
CA ALA A 105 5.48 7.84 -16.43
C ALA A 105 6.84 7.19 -16.12
N TYR A 106 6.81 5.90 -15.80
CA TYR A 106 8.02 5.12 -15.54
C TYR A 106 8.89 4.95 -16.79
N GLY A 107 8.30 4.54 -17.91
CA GLY A 107 9.02 4.23 -19.15
C GLY A 107 9.68 5.46 -19.80
N SER A 108 9.05 6.63 -19.68
CA SER A 108 9.60 7.88 -20.22
C SER A 108 10.70 8.50 -19.34
N SER A 109 10.89 8.00 -18.11
CA SER A 109 11.86 8.55 -17.15
C SER A 109 13.03 7.59 -16.96
N ALA A 110 14.18 7.90 -17.58
CA ALA A 110 15.42 7.17 -17.33
C ALA A 110 15.81 7.19 -15.83
N VAL A 111 15.61 8.34 -15.18
CA VAL A 111 15.88 8.52 -13.75
C VAL A 111 15.09 7.51 -12.90
N LEU A 112 13.78 7.34 -13.16
CA LEU A 112 12.99 6.36 -12.41
C LEU A 112 13.43 4.91 -12.66
N ARG A 113 13.77 4.56 -13.91
CA ARG A 113 14.26 3.21 -14.26
C ARG A 113 15.61 2.90 -13.61
N ASP A 114 16.44 3.92 -13.43
CA ASP A 114 17.72 3.78 -12.72
C ASP A 114 17.52 3.64 -11.21
N LEU A 115 16.56 4.37 -10.63
CA LEU A 115 16.31 4.37 -9.18
C LEU A 115 15.49 3.19 -8.67
N ALA A 116 14.50 2.71 -9.41
CA ALA A 116 13.45 1.84 -8.89
C ALA A 116 13.01 0.75 -9.88
N ASN A 117 12.31 -0.27 -9.36
CA ASN A 117 11.57 -1.24 -10.17
C ASN A 117 10.07 -0.90 -10.14
N LEU A 118 9.33 -1.20 -11.21
CA LEU A 118 7.88 -1.09 -11.24
C LEU A 118 7.22 -2.46 -11.04
N VAL A 119 6.37 -2.61 -10.02
CA VAL A 119 5.65 -3.85 -9.72
C VAL A 119 4.16 -3.63 -9.85
N LEU A 120 3.53 -4.39 -10.76
CA LEU A 120 2.13 -4.29 -11.13
C LEU A 120 1.37 -5.56 -10.72
N VAL A 121 0.70 -5.54 -9.57
CA VAL A 121 -0.16 -6.64 -9.11
C VAL A 121 -1.57 -6.44 -9.67
N LEU A 122 -1.82 -7.03 -10.85
CA LEU A 122 -3.02 -6.78 -11.66
C LEU A 122 -4.03 -7.93 -11.62
N GLY A 123 -4.44 -8.33 -10.41
CA GLY A 123 -5.32 -9.48 -10.20
C GLY A 123 -4.68 -10.82 -10.60
N ASN A 124 -5.50 -11.87 -10.61
CA ASN A 124 -5.08 -13.22 -11.00
C ASN A 124 -5.49 -13.52 -12.44
N ARG A 125 -4.60 -14.18 -13.21
CA ARG A 125 -4.90 -14.57 -14.59
C ARG A 125 -4.38 -15.97 -14.94
N ASP A 126 -5.12 -16.67 -15.79
CA ASP A 126 -4.73 -17.96 -16.40
C ASP A 126 -4.13 -17.75 -17.79
N ALA A 127 -4.94 -17.28 -18.74
CA ALA A 127 -4.50 -16.80 -20.05
C ALA A 127 -5.13 -15.42 -20.30
N ILE A 128 -4.47 -14.57 -21.09
CA ILE A 128 -5.02 -13.24 -21.42
C ILE A 128 -6.30 -13.38 -22.26
N ASP A 129 -6.29 -14.31 -23.21
CA ASP A 129 -7.42 -14.57 -24.12
C ASP A 129 -8.68 -15.08 -23.41
N SER A 130 -8.54 -15.64 -22.21
CA SER A 130 -9.67 -16.13 -21.40
C SER A 130 -10.21 -15.06 -20.43
N MET A 131 -9.63 -13.86 -20.39
CA MET A 131 -10.10 -12.77 -19.50
C MET A 131 -11.31 -12.05 -20.10
N ALA A 132 -12.05 -11.34 -19.25
CA ALA A 132 -13.06 -10.39 -19.75
C ALA A 132 -12.40 -9.38 -20.71
N SER A 133 -13.07 -9.03 -21.80
CA SER A 133 -12.49 -8.24 -22.91
C SER A 133 -11.84 -6.93 -22.47
N GLY A 134 -12.45 -6.22 -21.49
CA GLY A 134 -11.87 -5.01 -20.92
C GLY A 134 -10.54 -5.26 -20.19
N SER A 135 -10.47 -6.33 -19.40
CA SER A 135 -9.28 -6.72 -18.65
C SER A 135 -8.19 -7.30 -19.54
N ALA A 136 -8.55 -8.08 -20.57
CA ALA A 136 -7.62 -8.55 -21.59
C ALA A 136 -6.95 -7.36 -22.29
N ARG A 137 -7.74 -6.36 -22.72
CA ARG A 137 -7.22 -5.13 -23.36
C ARG A 137 -6.25 -4.35 -22.47
N VAL A 138 -6.52 -4.27 -21.16
CA VAL A 138 -5.59 -3.63 -20.21
C VAL A 138 -4.28 -4.41 -20.17
N MET A 139 -4.32 -5.74 -20.04
CA MET A 139 -3.12 -6.57 -20.03
C MET A 139 -2.33 -6.51 -21.34
N GLU A 140 -3.00 -6.53 -22.49
CA GLU A 140 -2.35 -6.30 -23.79
C GLU A 140 -1.67 -4.93 -23.84
N GLY A 141 -2.32 -3.89 -23.30
CA GLY A 141 -1.75 -2.55 -23.18
C GLY A 141 -0.50 -2.53 -22.31
N VAL A 142 -0.49 -3.26 -21.19
CA VAL A 142 0.70 -3.42 -20.34
C VAL A 142 1.84 -4.06 -21.14
N LEU A 143 1.59 -5.16 -21.84
CA LEU A 143 2.61 -5.85 -22.64
C LEU A 143 3.18 -4.95 -23.75
N LYS A 144 2.31 -4.25 -24.49
CA LYS A 144 2.71 -3.30 -25.54
C LYS A 144 3.57 -2.17 -25.01
N LEU A 145 3.25 -1.62 -23.82
CA LEU A 145 4.02 -0.54 -23.22
C LEU A 145 5.36 -1.03 -22.66
N VAL A 146 5.39 -2.22 -22.05
CA VAL A 146 6.65 -2.85 -21.59
C VAL A 146 7.61 -3.04 -22.76
N ASP A 147 7.10 -3.53 -23.89
CA ASP A 147 7.87 -3.69 -25.12
C ASP A 147 8.31 -2.34 -25.72
N ALA A 148 7.38 -1.40 -25.89
CA ALA A 148 7.66 -0.10 -26.52
C ALA A 148 8.71 0.74 -25.77
N TYR A 149 8.83 0.59 -24.45
CA TYR A 149 9.83 1.29 -23.63
C TYR A 149 11.04 0.42 -23.25
N ASP A 150 11.15 -0.81 -23.76
CA ASP A 150 12.23 -1.76 -23.45
C ASP A 150 12.43 -1.99 -21.94
N LEU A 151 11.33 -2.28 -21.23
CA LEU A 151 11.31 -2.32 -19.75
C LEU A 151 11.70 -3.68 -19.14
N TYR A 152 12.21 -4.59 -19.96
CA TYR A 152 12.60 -5.95 -19.53
C TYR A 152 13.65 -5.91 -18.42
N GLY A 153 13.41 -6.68 -17.34
CA GLY A 153 14.30 -6.68 -16.18
C GLY A 153 14.01 -5.57 -15.16
N SER A 154 13.01 -4.71 -15.40
CA SER A 154 12.70 -3.56 -14.52
C SER A 154 11.22 -3.42 -14.15
N VAL A 155 10.35 -4.20 -14.80
CA VAL A 155 8.91 -4.26 -14.52
C VAL A 155 8.49 -5.68 -14.19
N ALA A 156 7.79 -5.87 -13.08
CA ALA A 156 7.17 -7.15 -12.71
C ALA A 156 5.64 -7.06 -12.81
N TYR A 157 5.00 -8.13 -13.30
CA TYR A 157 3.54 -8.27 -13.34
C TYR A 157 3.15 -9.73 -13.03
N PRO A 158 3.32 -10.16 -11.76
CA PRO A 158 3.12 -11.54 -11.36
C PRO A 158 1.73 -12.05 -11.77
N LYS A 159 1.65 -13.36 -12.02
CA LYS A 159 0.47 -13.97 -12.62
C LYS A 159 -0.64 -14.23 -11.60
N ARG A 160 -0.24 -14.54 -10.37
CA ARG A 160 -1.13 -14.84 -9.26
C ARG A 160 -0.58 -14.31 -7.95
N HIS A 161 -1.50 -14.10 -7.02
CA HIS A 161 -1.28 -13.97 -5.59
C HIS A 161 -2.51 -14.53 -4.86
N SER A 162 -2.32 -14.87 -3.61
CA SER A 162 -3.35 -15.28 -2.66
C SER A 162 -3.65 -14.14 -1.67
N GLN A 163 -4.74 -14.25 -0.92
CA GLN A 163 -5.13 -13.23 0.05
C GLN A 163 -4.09 -13.06 1.17
N SER A 164 -3.45 -14.16 1.61
CA SER A 164 -2.42 -14.11 2.66
C SER A 164 -1.15 -13.39 2.20
N GLU A 165 -0.89 -13.33 0.89
CA GLU A 165 0.29 -12.68 0.31
C GLU A 165 0.11 -11.16 0.12
N ILE A 166 -1.09 -10.62 0.32
CA ILE A 166 -1.35 -9.18 0.16
C ILE A 166 -0.49 -8.35 1.12
N SER A 167 -0.37 -8.78 2.39
CA SER A 167 0.49 -8.08 3.35
C SER A 167 1.95 -8.15 2.94
N ASP A 168 2.41 -9.29 2.44
CA ASP A 168 3.79 -9.46 1.95
C ASP A 168 4.09 -8.58 0.74
N ILE A 169 3.11 -8.33 -0.14
CA ILE A 169 3.24 -7.40 -1.27
C ILE A 169 3.48 -5.96 -0.77
N TYR A 170 2.73 -5.51 0.23
CA TYR A 170 2.97 -4.20 0.83
C TYR A 170 4.30 -4.14 1.58
N HIS A 171 4.66 -5.21 2.30
CA HIS A 171 5.95 -5.32 2.95
C HIS A 171 7.11 -5.26 1.96
N LEU A 172 6.99 -5.81 0.75
CA LEU A 172 8.02 -5.68 -0.28
C LEU A 172 8.28 -4.21 -0.62
N ALA A 173 7.22 -3.41 -0.80
CA ALA A 173 7.35 -1.98 -1.05
C ALA A 173 7.97 -1.26 0.15
N ALA A 174 7.55 -1.56 1.38
CA ALA A 174 8.12 -0.94 2.58
C ALA A 174 9.61 -1.31 2.77
N ALA A 175 9.95 -2.60 2.65
CA ALA A 175 11.30 -3.13 2.89
C ALA A 175 12.33 -2.58 1.89
N THR A 176 11.90 -2.28 0.67
CA THR A 176 12.77 -1.69 -0.37
C THR A 176 12.76 -0.15 -0.34
N ARG A 177 12.09 0.49 0.64
CA ARG A 177 11.84 1.95 0.68
C ARG A 177 11.17 2.47 -0.60
N GLY A 178 10.23 1.68 -1.11
CA GLY A 178 9.41 1.95 -2.26
C GLY A 178 8.21 2.86 -1.98
N VAL A 179 7.30 2.95 -2.95
CA VAL A 179 6.11 3.81 -2.90
C VAL A 179 4.92 3.05 -3.49
N PHE A 180 3.72 3.28 -2.94
CA PHE A 180 2.48 2.74 -3.48
C PHE A 180 1.78 3.79 -4.35
N VAL A 181 1.34 3.41 -5.55
CA VAL A 181 0.77 4.32 -6.54
C VAL A 181 -0.64 3.90 -6.92
N ASN A 182 -1.61 4.82 -6.76
CA ASN A 182 -2.96 4.68 -7.28
C ASN A 182 -3.38 5.96 -8.02
N VAL A 183 -3.19 5.95 -9.34
CA VAL A 183 -3.51 7.07 -10.25
C VAL A 183 -4.76 6.79 -11.09
N ALA A 184 -5.77 6.15 -10.49
CA ALA A 184 -7.05 5.89 -11.14
C ALA A 184 -7.70 7.21 -11.61
N LEU A 185 -8.46 7.14 -12.72
CA LEU A 185 -9.19 8.30 -13.25
C LEU A 185 -10.26 8.80 -12.27
N GLN A 186 -10.78 7.90 -11.44
CA GLN A 186 -11.65 8.19 -10.32
C GLN A 186 -11.45 7.09 -9.27
N GLU A 187 -11.19 7.48 -8.03
CA GLU A 187 -11.12 6.55 -6.90
C GLU A 187 -12.11 7.00 -5.82
N PRO A 188 -13.29 6.37 -5.70
CA PRO A 188 -14.31 6.83 -4.77
C PRO A 188 -13.87 6.79 -3.30
N PHE A 189 -13.05 5.81 -2.92
CA PHE A 189 -12.57 5.66 -1.56
C PHE A 189 -11.07 5.39 -1.50
N GLY A 190 -10.61 4.23 -1.99
CA GLY A 190 -9.19 3.91 -2.02
C GLY A 190 -8.71 3.06 -0.82
N LEU A 191 -9.38 1.95 -0.53
CA LEU A 191 -8.95 1.00 0.52
C LEU A 191 -7.47 0.59 0.39
N THR A 192 -7.00 0.38 -0.84
CA THR A 192 -5.61 -0.02 -1.07
C THR A 192 -4.59 1.04 -0.67
N LEU A 193 -4.99 2.32 -0.61
CA LEU A 193 -4.16 3.42 -0.10
C LEU A 193 -4.06 3.36 1.43
N ILE A 194 -5.17 3.08 2.10
CA ILE A 194 -5.22 2.91 3.56
C ILE A 194 -4.41 1.67 3.96
N GLU A 195 -4.56 0.57 3.24
CA GLU A 195 -3.76 -0.64 3.43
C GLU A 195 -2.25 -0.36 3.23
N ALA A 196 -1.86 0.34 2.17
CA ALA A 196 -0.47 0.76 1.96
C ALA A 196 0.05 1.62 3.12
N ALA A 197 -0.74 2.59 3.56
CA ALA A 197 -0.40 3.48 4.68
C ALA A 197 -0.23 2.72 5.99
N ALA A 198 -1.07 1.72 6.26
CA ALA A 198 -0.99 0.87 7.45
C ALA A 198 0.32 0.06 7.49
N HIS A 199 0.84 -0.34 6.33
CA HIS A 199 2.16 -0.99 6.21
C HIS A 199 3.32 0.03 6.22
N GLY A 200 3.00 1.33 6.32
CA GLY A 200 3.93 2.45 6.27
C GLY A 200 4.62 2.61 4.93
N VAL A 201 3.90 2.34 3.84
CA VAL A 201 4.35 2.67 2.49
C VAL A 201 3.83 4.06 2.14
N PRO A 202 4.70 5.02 1.81
CA PRO A 202 4.27 6.31 1.27
C PRO A 202 3.42 6.15 0.00
N ILE A 203 2.49 7.08 -0.23
CA ILE A 203 1.54 6.97 -1.36
C ILE A 203 1.69 8.10 -2.37
N VAL A 204 1.52 7.78 -3.66
CA VAL A 204 1.21 8.75 -4.72
C VAL A 204 -0.19 8.42 -5.22
N ALA A 205 -1.12 9.36 -5.12
CA ALA A 205 -2.52 9.08 -5.40
C ALA A 205 -3.16 10.12 -6.32
N THR A 206 -4.22 9.72 -7.01
CA THR A 206 -5.03 10.59 -7.88
C THR A 206 -5.64 11.76 -7.12
N CYS A 207 -5.78 12.91 -7.77
CA CYS A 207 -6.52 14.07 -7.27
C CYS A 207 -8.05 13.93 -7.34
N HIS A 208 -8.57 12.80 -7.84
CA HIS A 208 -10.01 12.61 -8.05
C HIS A 208 -10.62 11.58 -7.09
N GLY A 209 -11.37 12.07 -6.09
CA GLY A 209 -12.17 11.28 -5.14
C GLY A 209 -11.54 11.15 -3.75
N GLY A 210 -11.83 10.04 -3.06
CA GLY A 210 -11.41 9.76 -1.69
C GLY A 210 -9.90 9.88 -1.39
N PRO A 211 -8.97 9.64 -2.34
CA PRO A 211 -7.55 9.80 -2.07
C PRO A 211 -7.12 11.18 -1.60
N VAL A 212 -7.82 12.25 -2.01
CA VAL A 212 -7.52 13.62 -1.57
C VAL A 212 -7.67 13.74 -0.05
N ASP A 213 -8.79 13.24 0.48
CA ASP A 213 -9.07 13.26 1.91
C ASP A 213 -8.14 12.31 2.68
N ILE A 214 -7.81 11.15 2.11
CA ILE A 214 -6.87 10.19 2.70
C ILE A 214 -5.49 10.81 2.84
N VAL A 215 -4.94 11.41 1.78
CA VAL A 215 -3.62 12.05 1.83
C VAL A 215 -3.62 13.25 2.78
N ALA A 216 -4.68 14.05 2.79
CA ALA A 216 -4.80 15.18 3.71
C ALA A 216 -4.86 14.73 5.18
N THR A 217 -5.61 13.67 5.47
CA THR A 217 -5.79 13.12 6.82
C THR A 217 -4.54 12.39 7.31
N LEU A 218 -4.00 11.49 6.48
CA LEU A 218 -2.86 10.66 6.86
C LEU A 218 -1.52 11.39 6.72
N ARG A 219 -1.41 12.40 5.86
CA ARG A 219 -0.18 13.17 5.58
C ARG A 219 1.00 12.26 5.19
N ASN A 220 0.71 11.23 4.39
CA ASN A 220 1.63 10.13 4.08
C ASN A 220 1.97 10.03 2.59
N GLY A 221 1.77 11.10 1.81
CA GLY A 221 1.93 11.01 0.37
C GLY A 221 1.70 12.30 -0.40
N VAL A 222 1.65 12.15 -1.72
CA VAL A 222 1.51 13.23 -2.70
C VAL A 222 0.31 12.96 -3.61
N ILE A 223 -0.44 14.02 -3.92
CA ILE A 223 -1.53 13.98 -4.91
C ILE A 223 -0.98 14.34 -6.29
N ALA A 224 -1.36 13.57 -7.32
CA ALA A 224 -0.95 13.76 -8.71
C ALA A 224 -2.15 13.69 -9.65
N GLU A 225 -2.10 14.48 -10.74
CA GLU A 225 -3.09 14.41 -11.81
C GLU A 225 -2.94 13.10 -12.59
N PRO A 226 -3.95 12.21 -12.63
CA PRO A 226 -3.82 10.90 -13.27
C PRO A 226 -3.59 10.95 -14.78
N GLY A 227 -3.89 12.07 -15.45
CA GLY A 227 -3.59 12.29 -16.87
C GLY A 227 -2.15 12.74 -17.14
N ASP A 228 -1.40 13.13 -16.11
CA ASP A 228 -0.06 13.72 -16.24
C ASP A 228 1.03 12.74 -15.80
N ALA A 229 1.60 12.03 -16.78
CA ALA A 229 2.71 11.11 -16.55
C ALA A 229 3.95 11.79 -15.95
N GLY A 230 4.21 13.05 -16.26
CA GLY A 230 5.35 13.81 -15.74
C GLY A 230 5.18 14.17 -14.27
N ALA A 231 3.99 14.62 -13.88
CA ALA A 231 3.66 14.90 -12.48
C ALA A 231 3.75 13.63 -11.62
N ILE A 232 3.22 12.51 -12.11
CA ILE A 232 3.32 11.21 -11.44
C ILE A 232 4.80 10.81 -11.25
N ALA A 233 5.61 10.93 -12.31
CA ALA A 233 7.02 10.57 -12.24
C ALA A 233 7.80 11.46 -11.26
N THR A 234 7.48 12.76 -11.22
CA THR A 234 8.10 13.73 -10.31
C THR A 234 7.78 13.39 -8.86
N ALA A 235 6.51 13.15 -8.53
CA ALA A 235 6.08 12.79 -7.18
C ALA A 235 6.75 11.49 -6.68
N ILE A 236 6.82 10.47 -7.53
CA ILE A 236 7.52 9.21 -7.22
C ILE A 236 9.01 9.46 -6.96
N THR A 237 9.67 10.23 -7.85
CA THR A 237 11.10 10.52 -7.74
C THR A 237 11.42 11.26 -6.45
N GLU A 238 10.60 12.24 -6.09
CA GLU A 238 10.78 13.02 -4.87
C GLU A 238 10.75 12.12 -3.61
N ILE A 239 9.76 11.23 -3.52
CA ILE A 239 9.64 10.31 -2.38
C ILE A 239 10.82 9.34 -2.31
N ILE A 240 11.24 8.75 -3.43
CA ILE A 240 12.30 7.72 -3.45
C ILE A 240 13.69 8.33 -3.20
N THR A 241 13.94 9.56 -3.65
CA THR A 241 15.27 10.21 -3.54
C THR A 241 15.48 10.99 -2.25
N ARG A 242 14.44 11.19 -1.43
CA ARG A 242 14.51 11.96 -0.18
C ARG A 242 14.19 11.05 1.03
N PRO A 243 15.21 10.44 1.66
CA PRO A 243 15.00 9.52 2.79
C PRO A 243 14.16 10.11 3.92
N GLU A 244 14.44 11.36 4.30
CA GLU A 244 13.71 12.10 5.35
C GLU A 244 12.20 12.22 5.05
N LEU A 245 11.86 12.47 3.78
CA LEU A 245 10.48 12.59 3.33
C LEU A 245 9.80 11.22 3.36
N TRP A 246 10.50 10.19 2.90
CA TRP A 246 10.01 8.81 2.95
C TRP A 246 9.71 8.39 4.39
N ASP A 247 10.62 8.62 5.33
CA ASP A 247 10.44 8.27 6.75
C ASP A 247 9.30 9.06 7.38
N THR A 248 9.18 10.34 7.05
CA THR A 248 8.05 11.19 7.49
C THR A 248 6.72 10.62 7.01
N PHE A 249 6.60 10.32 5.72
CA PHE A 249 5.37 9.75 5.15
C PHE A 249 5.06 8.35 5.68
N SER A 250 6.07 7.50 5.83
CA SER A 250 5.93 6.15 6.40
C SER A 250 5.39 6.21 7.83
N ASN A 251 5.98 7.05 8.68
CA ASN A 251 5.56 7.22 10.07
C ASN A 251 4.17 7.83 10.18
N ASN A 252 3.88 8.85 9.37
CA ASN A 252 2.57 9.48 9.33
C ASN A 252 1.48 8.47 8.94
N GLY A 253 1.73 7.62 7.94
CA GLY A 253 0.80 6.57 7.51
C GLY A 253 0.43 5.63 8.66
N ARG A 254 1.43 5.15 9.43
CA ARG A 254 1.19 4.25 10.58
C ARG A 254 0.51 4.95 11.76
N ASN A 255 0.94 6.17 12.08
CA ASN A 255 0.47 6.88 13.26
C ASN A 255 -0.96 7.43 13.09
N ASN A 256 -1.30 7.86 11.87
CA ASN A 256 -2.59 8.49 11.59
C ASN A 256 -3.65 7.48 11.11
N ILE A 257 -3.30 6.20 10.93
CA ILE A 257 -4.20 5.18 10.38
C ILE A 257 -5.49 5.00 11.19
N LEU A 258 -5.44 5.28 12.50
CA LEU A 258 -6.60 5.17 13.39
C LEU A 258 -7.75 6.13 13.03
N ALA A 259 -7.52 7.12 12.16
CA ALA A 259 -8.58 7.91 11.56
C ALA A 259 -9.50 7.09 10.63
N TYR A 260 -9.04 5.93 10.16
CA TYR A 260 -9.76 4.95 9.35
C TYR A 260 -9.79 3.60 10.08
N SER A 261 -10.83 3.37 10.87
CA SER A 261 -11.08 2.09 11.52
C SER A 261 -12.43 1.52 11.08
N TRP A 262 -12.58 0.20 11.19
CA TRP A 262 -13.85 -0.50 11.03
C TRP A 262 -14.81 -0.20 12.19
#